data_AF-A0A7Y2NQF9-F1
#
_entry.id   AF-A0A7Y2NQF9-F1
#
_cell.length_a   1.000
_cell.length_b   1.000
_cell.length_c   1.000
_cell.angle_alpha   90.00
_cell.angle_beta   90.00
_cell.angle_gamma   90.00
#
_symmetry.space_group_name_H-M   'P 1'
#
loop_
_entity.id
_entity.type
_entity.pdbx_description
1 polymer ?
#
loop_
_entity_poly.entity_id
_entity_poly.type
_entity_poly.pdbx_seq_one_letter_code
_entity_poly.pdbx_strand_id
1 'polypeptide(L)'
;MYFDTHAHLDLSPLCDAEDDVVRRAREAGVTNIVTIGIDPESDERAIEIAHRHGGVYAAVGLHPHDASGCSEDLLARLDHLSRCDKVVAIGETGLDFFRDRSPRNAQRAAFREQVRLARKRDLPVVVHDRDAHEEILSILSEEKASEVGGIIHCFSGDLAMARRAIGMNFLISLPGAITYKGTETQTEAVRRLPLEKLLIETDSPFLTPVPHRGKTNEPAYVPLVAKRIAEIKGLSVEDVARVTTRNAKRIFRIPADEEIRVAYTIRNSLYLNITNRCTNICTFCAKRGDFHVKGHFLKLPGEPGVEQIIAEVGDPKAFDEVVFCGFGEPLLRLPEVKEIAALLKAKGARIRVNTDGLANLVHGRNILPELAGLVDALSVSLNAPDAETYARICPNRYG
;
A
#
# COMPACT_ATOMS: atom_id res chain seq x y z
N MET A 1 10.13 -5.37 -6.58
CA MET A 1 10.16 -5.82 -5.17
C MET A 1 8.73 -6.07 -4.73
N TYR A 2 8.48 -7.20 -4.07
CA TYR A 2 7.18 -7.54 -3.51
C TYR A 2 7.27 -7.76 -2.00
N PHE A 3 6.15 -7.55 -1.33
CA PHE A 3 5.93 -7.86 0.07
C PHE A 3 4.76 -8.84 0.15
N ASP A 4 5.01 -10.06 0.61
CA ASP A 4 3.96 -11.02 0.97
C ASP A 4 3.49 -10.78 2.41
N THR A 5 2.29 -10.24 2.58
CA THR A 5 1.83 -9.81 3.91
C THR A 5 1.27 -10.93 4.77
N HIS A 6 1.13 -12.15 4.24
CA HIS A 6 0.55 -13.28 4.97
C HIS A 6 1.03 -14.61 4.38
N ALA A 7 1.92 -15.29 5.11
CA ALA A 7 2.38 -16.63 4.81
C ALA A 7 2.56 -17.43 6.11
N HIS A 8 2.32 -18.73 6.09
CA HIS A 8 2.59 -19.63 7.20
C HIS A 8 3.85 -20.44 6.90
N LEU A 9 5.03 -19.81 7.03
CA LEU A 9 6.31 -20.51 6.85
C LEU A 9 6.60 -21.51 7.98
N ASP A 10 5.93 -21.34 9.12
CA ASP A 10 5.92 -22.20 10.29
C ASP A 10 5.17 -23.52 10.07
N LEU A 11 4.26 -23.58 9.09
CA LEU A 11 3.46 -24.75 8.80
C LEU A 11 4.09 -25.67 7.72
N SER A 12 3.81 -26.96 7.84
CA SER A 12 4.21 -27.96 6.84
C SER A 12 3.42 -27.76 5.53
N PRO A 13 4.03 -27.96 4.35
CA PRO A 13 5.40 -28.47 4.13
C PRO A 13 6.46 -27.37 4.01
N LEU A 14 6.14 -26.11 4.32
CA LEU A 14 7.09 -25.01 4.13
C LEU A 14 8.17 -25.00 5.19
N CYS A 15 7.82 -25.28 6.45
CA CYS A 15 8.78 -25.33 7.55
C CYS A 15 9.86 -26.40 7.38
N ASP A 16 9.56 -27.48 6.65
CA ASP A 16 10.49 -28.56 6.33
C ASP A 16 11.62 -28.13 5.37
N ALA A 17 11.42 -27.04 4.62
CA ALA A 17 12.34 -26.55 3.60
C ALA A 17 12.42 -25.01 3.56
N GLU A 18 12.31 -24.37 4.73
CA GLU A 18 12.10 -22.92 4.85
C GLU A 18 13.22 -22.08 4.21
N ASP A 19 14.49 -22.50 4.35
CA ASP A 19 15.64 -21.83 3.73
C ASP A 19 15.48 -21.73 2.21
N ASP A 20 15.04 -22.83 1.60
CA ASP A 20 14.82 -22.95 0.17
C ASP A 20 13.56 -22.20 -0.29
N VAL A 21 12.50 -22.19 0.52
CA VAL A 21 11.28 -21.41 0.26
C VAL A 21 11.60 -19.91 0.25
N VAL A 22 12.32 -19.41 1.26
CA VAL A 22 12.72 -18.00 1.36
C VAL A 22 13.70 -17.63 0.23
N ARG A 23 14.62 -18.52 -0.14
CA ARG A 23 15.51 -18.32 -1.29
C ARG A 23 14.72 -18.14 -2.59
N ARG A 24 13.77 -19.04 -2.89
CA ARG A 24 12.91 -18.93 -4.08
C ARG A 24 12.07 -17.66 -4.07
N ALA A 25 11.55 -17.26 -2.90
CA ALA A 25 10.82 -16.01 -2.76
C ALA A 25 11.69 -14.80 -3.17
N ARG A 26 12.93 -14.74 -2.69
CA ARG A 26 13.89 -13.68 -3.06
C ARG A 26 14.23 -13.68 -4.55
N GLU A 27 14.43 -14.86 -5.14
CA GLU A 27 14.66 -15.01 -6.60
C GLU A 27 13.47 -14.50 -7.42
N ALA A 28 12.25 -14.66 -6.91
CA ALA A 28 11.02 -14.10 -7.50
C ALA A 28 10.81 -12.60 -7.19
N GLY A 29 11.76 -11.94 -6.51
CA GLY A 29 11.71 -10.52 -6.14
C GLY A 29 10.87 -10.22 -4.91
N VAL A 30 10.48 -11.23 -4.14
CA VAL A 30 9.77 -11.12 -2.85
C VAL A 30 10.82 -11.00 -1.75
N THR A 31 11.07 -9.77 -1.31
CA THR A 31 12.13 -9.47 -0.34
C THR A 31 11.60 -9.33 1.07
N ASN A 32 10.28 -9.21 1.22
CA ASN A 32 9.62 -9.06 2.51
C ASN A 32 8.47 -10.04 2.64
N ILE A 33 8.42 -10.71 3.79
CA ILE A 33 7.39 -11.70 4.13
C ILE A 33 6.99 -11.47 5.59
N VAL A 34 5.70 -11.53 5.91
CA VAL A 34 5.23 -11.69 7.29
C VAL A 34 4.80 -13.15 7.45
N THR A 35 5.50 -13.88 8.32
CA THR A 35 5.11 -15.24 8.72
C THR A 35 4.14 -15.19 9.89
N ILE A 36 3.11 -16.03 9.88
CA ILE A 36 1.94 -15.88 10.76
C ILE A 36 1.85 -17.04 11.75
N GLY A 37 1.99 -16.73 13.03
CA GLY A 37 1.61 -17.63 14.12
C GLY A 37 0.10 -17.66 14.33
N ILE A 38 -0.41 -18.83 14.71
CA ILE A 38 -1.84 -19.11 14.90
C ILE A 38 -2.16 -19.70 16.28
N ASP A 39 -1.12 -20.09 17.03
CA ASP A 39 -1.14 -20.69 18.35
C ASP A 39 0.23 -20.51 19.02
N PRO A 40 0.40 -20.85 20.32
CA PRO A 40 1.64 -20.58 21.04
C PRO A 40 2.91 -21.26 20.50
N GLU A 41 2.78 -22.39 19.81
CA GLU A 41 3.94 -23.12 19.26
C GLU A 41 4.34 -22.51 17.91
N SER A 42 3.35 -22.28 17.05
CA SER A 42 3.54 -21.60 15.77
C SER A 42 3.99 -20.14 15.93
N ASP A 43 3.55 -19.43 16.97
CA ASP A 43 4.00 -18.06 17.28
C ASP A 43 5.51 -18.00 17.54
N GLU A 44 6.04 -18.93 18.34
CA GLU A 44 7.47 -19.02 18.62
C GLU A 44 8.24 -19.40 17.35
N ARG A 45 7.73 -20.37 16.59
CA ARG A 45 8.33 -20.77 15.32
C ARG A 45 8.37 -19.61 14.31
N ALA A 46 7.30 -18.83 14.20
CA ALA A 46 7.22 -17.65 13.34
C ALA A 46 8.30 -16.62 13.69
N ILE A 47 8.51 -16.37 14.98
CA ILE A 47 9.58 -15.47 15.47
C ILE A 47 10.97 -16.03 15.13
N GLU A 48 11.21 -17.33 15.36
CA GLU A 48 12.48 -17.98 15.01
C GLU A 48 12.81 -17.87 13.53
N ILE A 49 11.83 -18.10 12.65
CA ILE A 49 11.97 -17.93 11.19
C ILE A 49 12.30 -16.47 10.86
N ALA A 50 11.58 -15.50 11.46
CA ALA A 50 11.79 -14.09 11.19
C ALA A 50 13.19 -13.59 11.60
N HIS A 51 13.78 -14.15 12.65
CA HIS A 51 15.17 -13.85 13.04
C HIS A 51 16.21 -14.46 12.10
N ARG A 52 15.96 -15.66 11.58
CA ARG A 52 16.92 -16.35 10.69
C ARG A 52 17.00 -15.72 9.30
N HIS A 53 15.93 -15.09 8.84
CA HIS A 53 15.85 -14.53 7.50
C HIS A 53 15.68 -13.00 7.50
N GLY A 54 16.71 -12.29 7.01
CA GLY A 54 16.59 -10.87 6.70
C GLY A 54 15.43 -10.60 5.74
N GLY A 55 14.62 -9.59 6.06
CA GLY A 55 13.40 -9.25 5.32
C GLY A 55 12.13 -9.99 5.77
N VAL A 56 12.25 -11.02 6.61
CA VAL A 56 11.10 -11.73 7.20
C VAL A 56 10.76 -11.14 8.58
N TYR A 57 9.46 -11.01 8.83
CA TYR A 57 8.83 -10.53 10.06
C TYR A 57 7.79 -11.53 10.55
N ALA A 58 7.29 -11.38 11.77
CA ALA A 58 6.29 -12.26 12.37
C ALA A 58 5.02 -11.50 12.77
N ALA A 59 3.88 -12.16 12.70
CA ALA A 59 2.69 -11.82 13.48
C ALA A 59 2.43 -12.96 14.47
N VAL A 60 1.95 -12.62 15.67
CA VAL A 60 1.63 -13.61 16.71
C VAL A 60 0.19 -13.44 17.18
N GLY A 61 -0.51 -14.55 17.40
CA GLY A 61 -1.92 -14.52 17.75
C GLY A 61 -2.52 -15.90 17.99
N LEU A 62 -3.82 -15.91 18.27
CA LEU A 62 -4.63 -17.12 18.39
C LEU A 62 -5.73 -17.11 17.34
N HIS A 63 -5.66 -18.07 16.42
CA HIS A 63 -6.60 -18.23 15.33
C HIS A 63 -8.00 -18.63 15.84
N PRO A 64 -9.11 -18.20 15.19
CA PRO A 64 -10.47 -18.53 15.62
C PRO A 64 -10.77 -20.02 15.81
N HIS A 65 -10.02 -20.90 15.15
CA HIS A 65 -10.21 -22.35 15.33
C HIS A 65 -9.88 -22.81 16.74
N ASP A 66 -8.93 -22.15 17.40
CA ASP A 66 -8.41 -22.51 18.72
C ASP A 66 -8.84 -21.52 19.81
N ALA A 67 -9.83 -20.67 19.51
CA ALA A 67 -10.32 -19.63 20.41
C ALA A 67 -10.78 -20.13 21.79
N SER A 68 -11.19 -21.40 21.90
CA SER A 68 -11.47 -22.05 23.19
C SER A 68 -10.27 -22.11 24.15
N GLY A 69 -9.05 -22.05 23.61
CA GLY A 69 -7.81 -22.01 24.39
C GLY A 69 -7.43 -20.62 24.90
N CYS A 70 -8.22 -19.58 24.58
CA CYS A 70 -7.92 -18.21 25.00
C CYS A 70 -8.06 -18.06 26.52
N SER A 71 -6.91 -17.94 27.19
CA SER A 71 -6.78 -17.77 28.64
C SER A 71 -5.98 -16.51 28.96
N GLU A 72 -6.03 -16.06 30.22
CA GLU A 72 -5.21 -14.93 30.67
C GLU A 72 -3.70 -15.21 30.51
N ASP A 73 -3.26 -16.44 30.77
CA ASP A 73 -1.87 -16.86 30.60
C ASP A 73 -1.44 -16.81 29.12
N LEU A 74 -2.32 -17.24 28.21
CA LEU A 74 -2.09 -17.13 26.77
C LEU A 74 -1.95 -15.66 26.34
N LEU A 75 -2.87 -14.80 26.78
CA LEU A 75 -2.82 -13.37 26.46
C LEU A 75 -1.56 -12.71 27.03
N ALA A 76 -1.11 -13.12 28.22
CA ALA A 76 0.15 -12.68 28.80
C ALA A 76 1.36 -13.14 27.98
N ARG A 77 1.33 -14.36 27.41
CA ARG A 77 2.36 -14.86 26.49
C ARG A 77 2.37 -14.08 25.17
N LEU A 78 1.22 -13.85 24.54
CA LEU A 78 1.11 -13.01 23.34
C LEU A 78 1.61 -11.58 23.59
N ASP A 79 1.28 -11.01 24.75
CA ASP A 79 1.87 -9.75 25.20
C ASP A 79 3.39 -9.89 25.28
N HIS A 80 3.95 -10.90 25.93
CA HIS A 80 5.40 -11.10 25.95
C HIS A 80 6.02 -11.16 24.53
N LEU A 81 5.52 -12.03 23.66
CA LEU A 81 6.04 -12.25 22.31
C LEU A 81 5.96 -11.00 21.43
N SER A 82 4.88 -10.22 21.54
CA SER A 82 4.71 -8.96 20.80
C SER A 82 5.72 -7.84 21.16
N ARG A 83 6.63 -8.07 22.12
CA ARG A 83 7.79 -7.18 22.37
C ARG A 83 8.99 -7.48 21.49
N CYS A 84 9.01 -8.60 20.79
CA CYS A 84 10.09 -8.96 19.88
C CYS A 84 10.17 -7.96 18.72
N ASP A 85 11.38 -7.56 18.34
CA ASP A 85 11.66 -6.59 17.27
C ASP A 85 11.20 -7.06 15.88
N LYS A 86 11.06 -8.38 15.70
CA LYS A 86 10.54 -8.99 14.49
C LYS A 86 9.02 -9.09 14.43
N VAL A 87 8.33 -8.90 15.55
CA VAL A 87 6.86 -8.97 15.59
C VAL A 87 6.26 -7.65 15.18
N VAL A 88 5.48 -7.66 14.10
CA VAL A 88 4.93 -6.44 13.47
C VAL A 88 3.41 -6.33 13.54
N ALA A 89 2.72 -7.35 14.05
CA ALA A 89 1.27 -7.37 14.19
C ALA A 89 0.80 -8.37 15.25
N ILE A 90 -0.43 -8.17 15.74
CA ILE A 90 -1.18 -9.18 16.48
C ILE A 90 -2.13 -9.89 15.52
N GLY A 91 -2.05 -11.20 15.48
CA GLY A 91 -2.81 -12.08 14.61
C GLY A 91 -1.94 -13.24 14.11
N GLU A 92 -2.54 -14.28 13.55
CA GLU A 92 -3.90 -14.26 13.00
C GLU A 92 -4.99 -14.43 14.07
N THR A 93 -5.99 -13.54 14.06
CA THR A 93 -7.14 -13.60 14.96
C THR A 93 -8.40 -13.19 14.20
N GLY A 94 -9.58 -13.62 14.66
CA GLY A 94 -10.82 -13.19 14.02
C GLY A 94 -11.97 -14.15 14.28
N LEU A 95 -12.77 -14.41 13.25
CA LEU A 95 -13.96 -15.27 13.31
C LEU A 95 -14.02 -16.18 12.08
N ASP A 96 -14.25 -17.47 12.31
CA ASP A 96 -14.56 -18.46 11.27
C ASP A 96 -15.85 -19.21 11.64
N PHE A 97 -16.96 -18.76 11.06
CA PHE A 97 -18.28 -19.37 11.23
C PHE A 97 -18.59 -20.45 10.20
N PHE A 98 -17.68 -20.66 9.24
CA PHE A 98 -17.79 -21.70 8.23
C PHE A 98 -17.26 -23.04 8.76
N ARG A 99 -16.06 -23.03 9.36
CA ARG A 99 -15.47 -24.21 10.00
C ARG A 99 -15.97 -24.44 11.42
N ASP A 100 -16.34 -23.35 12.12
CA ASP A 100 -16.99 -23.35 13.44
C ASP A 100 -16.31 -24.31 14.46
N ARG A 101 -14.97 -24.36 14.45
CA ARG A 101 -14.17 -25.30 15.27
C ARG A 101 -14.09 -24.95 16.76
N SER A 102 -14.29 -23.68 17.09
CA SER A 102 -14.49 -23.20 18.45
C SER A 102 -15.86 -22.55 18.59
N PRO A 103 -16.53 -22.61 19.76
CA PRO A 103 -17.81 -21.95 19.96
C PRO A 103 -17.75 -20.46 19.61
N ARG A 104 -18.72 -19.97 18.83
CA ARG A 104 -18.73 -18.57 18.36
C ARG A 104 -18.56 -17.53 19.46
N ASN A 105 -19.07 -17.77 20.66
CA ASN A 105 -18.87 -16.87 21.80
C ASN A 105 -17.41 -16.84 22.28
N ALA A 106 -16.71 -17.99 22.24
CA ALA A 106 -15.27 -18.04 22.52
C ALA A 106 -14.48 -17.31 21.43
N GLN A 107 -14.82 -17.51 20.13
CA GLN A 107 -14.20 -16.76 19.03
C GLN A 107 -14.35 -15.25 19.21
N ARG A 108 -15.57 -14.78 19.50
CA ARG A 108 -15.84 -13.35 19.75
C ARG A 108 -15.05 -12.80 20.95
N ALA A 109 -14.99 -13.56 22.04
CA ALA A 109 -14.23 -13.16 23.23
C ALA A 109 -12.72 -13.07 22.95
N ALA A 110 -12.15 -14.11 22.35
CA ALA A 110 -10.72 -14.17 22.00
C ALA A 110 -10.34 -13.05 21.02
N PHE A 111 -11.17 -12.80 20.00
CA PHE A 111 -10.92 -11.72 19.04
C PHE A 111 -10.91 -10.35 19.72
N ARG A 112 -11.87 -10.07 20.61
CA ARG A 112 -11.89 -8.80 21.37
C ARG A 112 -10.63 -8.61 22.21
N GLU A 113 -10.20 -9.63 22.93
CA GLU A 113 -8.99 -9.55 23.75
C GLU A 113 -7.73 -9.30 22.92
N GLN A 114 -7.61 -9.94 21.75
CA GLN A 114 -6.48 -9.72 20.87
C GLN A 114 -6.49 -8.34 20.21
N VAL A 115 -7.67 -7.78 19.87
CA VAL A 115 -7.77 -6.38 19.42
C VAL A 115 -7.36 -5.41 20.53
N ARG A 116 -7.76 -5.67 21.78
CA ARG A 116 -7.32 -4.88 22.95
C ARG A 116 -5.82 -4.97 23.15
N LEU A 117 -5.23 -6.16 23.00
CA LEU A 117 -3.78 -6.36 23.07
C LEU A 117 -3.05 -5.58 21.96
N ALA A 118 -3.53 -5.66 20.72
CA ALA A 118 -2.97 -4.92 19.60
C ALA A 118 -2.96 -3.40 19.87
N ARG A 119 -4.06 -2.86 20.40
CA ARG A 119 -4.15 -1.47 20.85
C ARG A 119 -3.18 -1.14 21.97
N LYS A 120 -3.09 -1.99 23.01
CA LYS A 120 -2.13 -1.82 24.11
C LYS A 120 -0.70 -1.77 23.59
N ARG A 121 -0.40 -2.50 22.52
CA ARG A 121 0.94 -2.57 21.91
C ARG A 121 1.19 -1.62 20.78
N ASP A 122 0.17 -0.88 20.39
CA ASP A 122 0.24 -0.03 19.21
C ASP A 122 0.73 -0.83 17.99
N LEU A 123 0.15 -2.01 17.79
CA LEU A 123 0.41 -2.91 16.67
C LEU A 123 -0.86 -3.09 15.83
N PRO A 124 -0.75 -3.18 14.49
CA PRO A 124 -1.90 -3.50 13.64
C PRO A 124 -2.43 -4.92 13.92
N VAL A 125 -3.70 -5.14 13.62
CA VAL A 125 -4.35 -6.47 13.73
C VAL A 125 -4.38 -7.17 12.36
N VAL A 126 -3.98 -8.43 12.29
CA VAL A 126 -4.21 -9.32 11.13
C VAL A 126 -5.48 -10.12 11.37
N VAL A 127 -6.53 -9.81 10.60
CA VAL A 127 -7.89 -10.29 10.83
C VAL A 127 -8.24 -11.42 9.87
N HIS A 128 -8.59 -12.58 10.43
CA HIS A 128 -9.29 -13.67 9.77
C HIS A 128 -10.80 -13.44 9.75
N ASP A 129 -11.41 -13.63 8.59
CA ASP A 129 -12.85 -13.53 8.44
C ASP A 129 -13.37 -14.57 7.46
N ARG A 130 -14.23 -15.44 7.97
CA ARG A 130 -14.93 -16.45 7.16
C ARG A 130 -16.39 -16.56 7.60
N ASP A 131 -17.29 -16.15 6.71
CA ASP A 131 -18.75 -16.12 6.92
C ASP A 131 -19.17 -15.33 8.18
N ALA A 132 -18.39 -14.32 8.58
CA ALA A 132 -18.58 -13.54 9.82
C ALA A 132 -18.43 -12.02 9.63
N HIS A 133 -18.59 -11.53 8.39
CA HIS A 133 -18.25 -10.16 7.97
C HIS A 133 -18.82 -9.05 8.87
N GLU A 134 -20.12 -9.11 9.20
CA GLU A 134 -20.77 -8.08 10.01
C GLU A 134 -20.30 -8.11 11.47
N GLU A 135 -20.08 -9.29 12.05
CA GLU A 135 -19.59 -9.41 13.41
C GLU A 135 -18.13 -8.96 13.54
N ILE A 136 -17.29 -9.26 12.54
CA ILE A 136 -15.93 -8.70 12.47
C ILE A 136 -15.98 -7.17 12.52
N LEU A 137 -16.77 -6.54 11.63
CA LEU A 137 -16.84 -5.08 11.56
C LEU A 137 -17.42 -4.46 12.84
N SER A 138 -18.40 -5.10 13.49
CA SER A 138 -18.96 -4.64 14.76
C SER A 138 -17.91 -4.69 15.87
N ILE A 139 -17.21 -5.82 16.02
CA ILE A 139 -16.17 -5.98 17.05
C ILE A 139 -15.03 -4.98 16.85
N LEU A 140 -14.54 -4.82 15.62
CA LEU A 140 -13.48 -3.86 15.30
C LEU A 140 -13.88 -2.42 15.68
N SER A 141 -15.14 -2.05 15.42
CA SER A 141 -15.66 -0.72 15.78
C SER A 141 -15.79 -0.54 17.29
N GLU A 142 -16.39 -1.53 17.98
CA GLU A 142 -16.63 -1.48 19.43
C GLU A 142 -15.33 -1.44 20.24
N GLU A 143 -14.32 -2.21 19.82
CA GLU A 143 -13.00 -2.28 20.47
C GLU A 143 -12.04 -1.16 20.03
N LYS A 144 -12.52 -0.23 19.19
CA LYS A 144 -11.77 0.93 18.66
C LYS A 144 -10.50 0.53 17.92
N ALA A 145 -10.57 -0.56 17.14
CA ALA A 145 -9.44 -1.07 16.37
C ALA A 145 -8.86 -0.04 15.38
N SER A 146 -9.64 0.97 15.00
CA SER A 146 -9.20 2.05 14.11
C SER A 146 -8.04 2.88 14.64
N GLU A 147 -7.80 2.88 15.95
CA GLU A 147 -6.64 3.55 16.57
C GLU A 147 -5.31 2.94 16.10
N VAL A 148 -5.25 1.62 15.89
CA VAL A 148 -4.05 0.91 15.42
C VAL A 148 -4.16 0.45 13.97
N GLY A 149 -5.38 0.31 13.45
CA GLY A 149 -5.67 -0.22 12.13
C GLY A 149 -5.35 -1.71 12.01
N GLY A 150 -5.28 -2.19 10.78
CA GLY A 150 -4.94 -3.58 10.53
C GLY A 150 -5.12 -4.01 9.09
N ILE A 151 -5.23 -5.32 8.91
CA ILE A 151 -5.37 -5.98 7.62
C ILE A 151 -6.56 -6.93 7.73
N ILE A 152 -7.51 -6.81 6.78
CA ILE A 152 -8.46 -7.89 6.53
C ILE A 152 -7.76 -8.83 5.55
N HIS A 153 -7.18 -9.91 6.10
CA HIS A 153 -6.46 -10.90 5.32
C HIS A 153 -7.45 -11.76 4.52
N CYS A 154 -6.97 -12.39 3.47
CA CYS A 154 -7.72 -13.30 2.59
C CYS A 154 -9.11 -12.75 2.21
N PHE A 155 -9.17 -11.47 1.82
CA PHE A 155 -10.43 -10.75 1.73
C PHE A 155 -11.44 -11.44 0.79
N SER A 156 -12.58 -11.84 1.36
CA SER A 156 -13.65 -12.54 0.64
C SER A 156 -14.97 -11.76 0.55
N GLY A 157 -15.03 -10.56 1.12
CA GLY A 157 -16.23 -9.73 1.16
C GLY A 157 -16.50 -8.89 -0.10
N ASP A 158 -17.45 -7.96 0.01
CA ASP A 158 -17.85 -7.06 -1.07
C ASP A 158 -17.29 -5.63 -0.93
N LEU A 159 -17.60 -4.76 -1.88
CA LEU A 159 -17.15 -3.36 -1.85
C LEU A 159 -17.66 -2.60 -0.61
N ALA A 160 -18.85 -2.91 -0.11
CA ALA A 160 -19.43 -2.21 1.02
C ALA A 160 -18.66 -2.54 2.31
N MET A 161 -18.37 -3.83 2.52
CA MET A 161 -17.53 -4.30 3.61
C MET A 161 -16.13 -3.68 3.53
N ALA A 162 -15.49 -3.71 2.35
CA ALA A 162 -14.15 -3.15 2.18
C ALA A 162 -14.09 -1.65 2.50
N ARG A 163 -15.10 -0.86 2.10
CA ARG A 163 -15.19 0.57 2.41
C ARG A 163 -15.32 0.82 3.92
N ARG A 164 -16.11 0.01 4.62
CA ARG A 164 -16.24 0.09 6.09
C ARG A 164 -14.92 -0.22 6.78
N ALA A 165 -14.25 -1.31 6.40
CA ALA A 165 -12.94 -1.67 6.92
C ALA A 165 -11.89 -0.55 6.68
N ILE A 166 -11.84 0.00 5.45
CA ILE A 166 -10.94 1.11 5.12
C ILE A 166 -11.23 2.37 5.95
N GLY A 167 -12.51 2.66 6.22
CA GLY A 167 -12.93 3.75 7.10
C GLY A 167 -12.45 3.58 8.54
N MET A 168 -12.18 2.34 8.96
CA MET A 168 -11.60 1.99 10.26
C MET A 168 -10.08 1.80 10.20
N ASN A 169 -9.37 2.37 9.22
CA ASN A 169 -7.92 2.26 9.08
C ASN A 169 -7.41 0.83 8.77
N PHE A 170 -8.23 -0.01 8.14
CA PHE A 170 -7.79 -1.32 7.64
C PHE A 170 -7.38 -1.26 6.17
N LEU A 171 -6.44 -2.13 5.81
CA LEU A 171 -6.09 -2.47 4.43
C LEU A 171 -6.73 -3.81 4.04
N ILE A 172 -6.97 -3.97 2.74
CA ILE A 172 -7.60 -5.17 2.17
C ILE A 172 -6.52 -6.01 1.51
N SER A 173 -6.27 -7.22 2.02
CA SER A 173 -5.25 -8.12 1.46
C SER A 173 -5.88 -9.19 0.58
N LEU A 174 -5.27 -9.42 -0.58
CA LEU A 174 -5.80 -10.26 -1.64
C LEU A 174 -4.89 -11.47 -1.81
N PRO A 175 -5.42 -12.70 -1.64
CA PRO A 175 -4.64 -13.93 -1.78
C PRO A 175 -4.65 -14.42 -3.24
N GLY A 176 -3.97 -15.54 -3.49
CA GLY A 176 -3.97 -16.24 -4.78
C GLY A 176 -5.37 -16.54 -5.35
N ALA A 177 -6.38 -16.63 -4.49
CA ALA A 177 -7.77 -16.85 -4.89
C ALA A 177 -8.32 -15.81 -5.88
N ILE A 178 -7.81 -14.57 -5.91
CA ILE A 178 -8.24 -13.54 -6.89
C ILE A 178 -7.98 -13.96 -8.35
N THR A 179 -7.11 -14.94 -8.56
CA THR A 179 -6.81 -15.53 -9.89
C THR A 179 -7.81 -16.61 -10.31
N TYR A 180 -8.73 -17.02 -9.43
CA TYR A 180 -9.69 -18.08 -9.70
C TYR A 180 -10.89 -17.58 -10.52
N LYS A 181 -11.69 -18.51 -11.04
CA LYS A 181 -13.03 -18.23 -11.57
C LYS A 181 -14.01 -18.02 -10.39
N GLY A 182 -15.07 -17.24 -10.58
CA GLY A 182 -16.09 -17.03 -9.56
C GLY A 182 -15.74 -15.97 -8.51
N THR A 183 -14.83 -15.06 -8.82
CA THR A 183 -14.37 -13.97 -7.93
C THR A 183 -14.90 -12.61 -8.36
N GLU A 184 -16.08 -12.56 -8.99
CA GLU A 184 -16.64 -11.34 -9.57
C GLU A 184 -16.86 -10.26 -8.51
N THR A 185 -17.33 -10.64 -7.32
CA THR A 185 -17.53 -9.74 -6.17
C THR A 185 -16.21 -9.10 -5.71
N GLN A 186 -15.17 -9.91 -5.48
CA GLN A 186 -13.86 -9.42 -5.07
C GLN A 186 -13.20 -8.61 -6.19
N THR A 187 -13.33 -9.04 -7.44
CA THR A 187 -12.81 -8.34 -8.61
C THR A 187 -13.43 -6.94 -8.73
N GLU A 188 -14.73 -6.80 -8.47
CA GLU A 188 -15.40 -5.50 -8.49
C GLU A 188 -14.97 -4.60 -7.33
N ALA A 189 -14.76 -5.18 -6.14
CA ALA A 189 -14.18 -4.46 -5.02
C ALA A 189 -12.77 -3.94 -5.38
N VAL A 190 -11.88 -4.82 -5.85
CA VAL A 190 -10.52 -4.45 -6.28
C VAL A 190 -10.58 -3.38 -7.36
N ARG A 191 -11.46 -3.47 -8.36
CA ARG A 191 -11.59 -2.48 -9.43
C ARG A 191 -11.86 -1.07 -8.89
N ARG A 192 -12.77 -0.95 -7.92
CA ARG A 192 -13.23 0.35 -7.39
C ARG A 192 -12.40 0.91 -6.23
N LEU A 193 -11.69 0.07 -5.49
CA LEU A 193 -10.86 0.52 -4.36
C LEU A 193 -9.58 1.20 -4.85
N PRO A 194 -9.07 2.22 -4.15
CA PRO A 194 -7.75 2.77 -4.44
C PRO A 194 -6.66 1.74 -4.14
N LEU A 195 -5.62 1.69 -4.97
CA LEU A 195 -4.50 0.73 -4.81
C LEU A 195 -3.74 0.94 -3.49
N GLU A 196 -3.75 2.17 -2.96
CA GLU A 196 -3.19 2.57 -1.66
C GLU A 196 -3.90 1.95 -0.45
N LYS A 197 -5.00 1.23 -0.69
CA LYS A 197 -5.78 0.50 0.32
C LYS A 197 -5.73 -1.02 0.13
N LEU A 198 -4.92 -1.51 -0.81
CA LEU A 198 -4.77 -2.92 -1.12
C LEU A 198 -3.39 -3.44 -0.70
N LEU A 199 -3.36 -4.72 -0.35
CA LEU A 199 -2.17 -5.53 -0.11
C LEU A 199 -2.25 -6.81 -0.97
N ILE A 200 -1.13 -7.52 -1.06
CA ILE A 200 -1.02 -8.80 -1.73
C ILE A 200 -0.44 -9.81 -0.75
N GLU A 201 -0.94 -11.03 -0.82
CA GLU A 201 -0.46 -12.12 0.02
C GLU A 201 -0.56 -13.45 -0.71
N THR A 202 0.09 -14.47 -0.17
CA THR A 202 -0.08 -15.84 -0.66
C THR A 202 -1.06 -16.64 0.18
N ASP A 203 -1.07 -16.43 1.49
CA ASP A 203 -1.68 -17.37 2.46
C ASP A 203 -1.04 -18.77 2.35
N SER A 204 0.24 -18.83 1.98
CA SER A 204 0.94 -20.10 1.74
C SER A 204 1.05 -20.90 3.04
N PRO A 205 0.87 -22.23 3.03
CA PRO A 205 0.86 -23.13 1.87
C PRO A 205 -0.50 -23.26 1.15
N PHE A 206 -1.52 -22.51 1.55
CA PHE A 206 -2.88 -22.58 1.01
C PHE A 206 -3.07 -21.68 -0.21
N LEU A 207 -4.23 -21.79 -0.87
CA LEU A 207 -4.72 -20.84 -1.88
C LEU A 207 -3.78 -20.56 -3.09
N THR A 208 -3.11 -21.59 -3.59
CA THR A 208 -2.16 -21.49 -4.71
C THR A 208 -2.76 -20.83 -5.97
N PRO A 209 -2.19 -19.70 -6.44
CA PRO A 209 -2.72 -18.97 -7.59
C PRO A 209 -2.61 -19.76 -8.90
N VAL A 210 -3.44 -19.41 -9.89
CA VAL A 210 -3.28 -19.86 -11.28
C VAL A 210 -1.93 -19.36 -11.83
N PRO A 211 -1.13 -20.20 -12.53
CA PRO A 211 -1.45 -21.55 -13.05
C PRO A 211 -1.07 -22.72 -12.12
N HIS A 212 -0.65 -22.48 -10.88
CA HIS A 212 -0.11 -23.49 -9.96
C HIS A 212 -1.17 -24.15 -9.06
N ARG A 213 -2.45 -23.84 -9.26
CA ARG A 213 -3.62 -24.48 -8.62
C ARG A 213 -3.42 -25.99 -8.39
N GLY A 214 -3.64 -26.44 -7.17
CA GLY A 214 -3.53 -27.85 -6.77
C GLY A 214 -2.13 -28.29 -6.34
N LYS A 215 -1.13 -27.42 -6.42
CA LYS A 215 0.20 -27.59 -5.79
C LYS A 215 0.27 -26.84 -4.48
N THR A 216 1.28 -27.10 -3.65
CA THR A 216 1.62 -26.26 -2.48
C THR A 216 1.89 -24.81 -2.91
N ASN A 217 1.31 -23.85 -2.20
CA ASN A 217 1.61 -22.43 -2.39
C ASN A 217 2.91 -22.04 -1.68
N GLU A 218 3.56 -20.98 -2.13
CA GLU A 218 4.74 -20.41 -1.47
C GLU A 218 4.85 -18.92 -1.78
N PRO A 219 5.57 -18.12 -0.97
CA PRO A 219 5.67 -16.67 -1.16
C PRO A 219 6.14 -16.25 -2.56
N ALA A 220 6.94 -17.08 -3.23
CA ALA A 220 7.41 -16.86 -4.60
C ALA A 220 6.27 -16.69 -5.63
N TYR A 221 5.04 -17.07 -5.29
CA TYR A 221 3.87 -16.93 -6.16
C TYR A 221 3.08 -15.62 -5.95
N VAL A 222 3.40 -14.79 -4.94
CA VAL A 222 2.74 -13.48 -4.75
C VAL A 222 2.83 -12.54 -5.99
N PRO A 223 3.86 -12.58 -6.85
CA PRO A 223 3.87 -11.79 -8.09
C PRO A 223 2.69 -12.09 -9.03
N LEU A 224 2.13 -13.31 -8.99
CA LEU A 224 0.95 -13.68 -9.78
C LEU A 224 -0.31 -12.95 -9.30
N VAL A 225 -0.42 -12.72 -7.99
CA VAL A 225 -1.48 -11.89 -7.39
C VAL A 225 -1.34 -10.45 -7.85
N ALA A 226 -0.12 -9.90 -7.79
CA ALA A 226 0.15 -8.54 -8.24
C ALA A 226 -0.19 -8.34 -9.72
N LYS A 227 0.19 -9.30 -10.57
CA LYS A 227 -0.17 -9.32 -11.99
C LYS A 227 -1.69 -9.29 -12.19
N ARG A 228 -2.44 -10.10 -11.44
CA ARG A 228 -3.90 -10.14 -11.55
C ARG A 228 -4.55 -8.81 -11.13
N ILE A 229 -4.06 -8.17 -10.07
CA ILE A 229 -4.54 -6.85 -9.65
C ILE A 229 -4.22 -5.79 -10.72
N ALA A 230 -3.03 -5.87 -11.32
CA ALA A 230 -2.60 -4.96 -12.39
C ALA A 230 -3.55 -5.04 -13.60
N GLU A 231 -3.93 -6.25 -14.03
CA GLU A 231 -4.93 -6.48 -15.07
C GLU A 231 -6.29 -5.86 -14.72
N ILE A 232 -6.79 -6.08 -13.50
CA ILE A 232 -8.09 -5.55 -13.05
C ILE A 232 -8.10 -4.02 -13.05
N LYS A 233 -6.97 -3.40 -12.68
CA LYS A 233 -6.83 -1.95 -12.54
C LYS A 233 -6.35 -1.21 -13.77
N GLY A 234 -5.88 -1.91 -14.80
CA GLY A 234 -5.22 -1.29 -15.95
C GLY A 234 -3.94 -0.55 -15.53
N LEU A 235 -3.12 -1.18 -14.68
CA LEU A 235 -1.83 -0.66 -14.20
C LEU A 235 -0.70 -1.62 -14.60
N SER A 236 0.56 -1.18 -14.48
CA SER A 236 1.70 -2.09 -14.59
C SER A 236 1.84 -2.95 -13.33
N VAL A 237 2.49 -4.10 -13.45
CA VAL A 237 2.75 -4.99 -12.30
C VAL A 237 3.69 -4.29 -11.32
N GLU A 238 4.63 -3.51 -11.83
CA GLU A 238 5.59 -2.72 -11.07
C GLU A 238 4.90 -1.65 -10.22
N ASP A 239 3.86 -0.98 -10.74
CA ASP A 239 3.07 -0.02 -9.98
C ASP A 239 2.31 -0.70 -8.84
N VAL A 240 1.74 -1.89 -9.09
CA VAL A 240 1.09 -2.68 -8.03
C VAL A 240 2.10 -3.08 -6.96
N ALA A 241 3.21 -3.69 -7.37
CA ALA A 241 4.26 -4.15 -6.47
C ALA A 241 4.79 -3.03 -5.56
N ARG A 242 5.07 -1.86 -6.15
CA ARG A 242 5.60 -0.69 -5.45
C ARG A 242 4.60 -0.12 -4.46
N VAL A 243 3.33 0.08 -4.86
CA VAL A 243 2.30 0.64 -3.98
C VAL A 243 1.95 -0.33 -2.86
N THR A 244 1.75 -1.62 -3.15
CA THR A 244 1.37 -2.60 -2.11
C THR A 244 2.52 -2.84 -1.13
N THR A 245 3.78 -2.89 -1.60
CA THR A 245 4.96 -2.97 -0.72
C THR A 245 5.03 -1.77 0.22
N ARG A 246 4.79 -0.56 -0.28
CA ARG A 246 4.75 0.64 0.57
C ARG A 246 3.60 0.58 1.58
N ASN A 247 2.41 0.16 1.15
CA ASN A 247 1.26 0.01 2.04
C ASN A 247 1.57 -0.98 3.17
N ALA A 248 2.20 -2.12 2.84
CA ALA A 248 2.64 -3.14 3.80
C ALA A 248 3.64 -2.57 4.80
N LYS A 249 4.72 -1.93 4.32
CA LYS A 249 5.70 -1.30 5.20
C LYS A 249 5.07 -0.26 6.13
N ARG A 250 4.13 0.55 5.62
CA ARG A 250 3.42 1.55 6.43
C ARG A 250 2.54 0.91 7.50
N ILE A 251 1.71 -0.08 7.17
CA ILE A 251 0.79 -0.67 8.15
C ILE A 251 1.54 -1.44 9.23
N PHE A 252 2.59 -2.18 8.84
CA PHE A 252 3.47 -2.92 9.75
C PHE A 252 4.55 -2.05 10.41
N ARG A 253 4.59 -0.74 10.11
CA ARG A 253 5.53 0.23 10.69
C ARG A 253 7.00 -0.16 10.47
N ILE A 254 7.26 -0.84 9.36
CA ILE A 254 8.60 -1.23 8.94
C ILE A 254 9.25 -0.02 8.27
N PRO A 255 10.45 0.39 8.69
CA PRO A 255 11.19 1.46 8.02
C PRO A 255 11.33 1.19 6.52
N ALA A 256 11.06 2.21 5.72
CA ALA A 256 11.30 2.19 4.29
C ALA A 256 12.42 3.17 3.97
N ASP A 257 13.41 2.72 3.20
CA ASP A 257 14.35 3.65 2.59
C ASP A 257 13.58 4.48 1.55
N GLU A 258 13.38 5.75 1.86
CA GLU A 258 12.72 6.69 0.97
C GLU A 258 13.76 7.31 0.05
N GLU A 259 13.85 6.80 -1.18
CA GLU A 259 14.63 7.47 -2.21
C GLU A 259 13.87 8.71 -2.70
N ILE A 260 14.48 9.88 -2.52
CA ILE A 260 13.99 11.11 -3.11
C ILE A 260 14.14 10.99 -4.63
N ARG A 261 13.02 11.13 -5.35
CA ARG A 261 12.99 11.09 -6.82
C ARG A 261 12.59 12.46 -7.36
N VAL A 262 13.41 13.03 -8.25
CA VAL A 262 13.05 14.22 -9.01
C VAL A 262 12.26 13.80 -10.25
N ALA A 263 12.69 12.73 -10.91
CA ALA A 263 11.94 12.07 -11.97
C ALA A 263 11.36 10.73 -11.49
N TYR A 264 10.07 10.50 -11.74
CA TYR A 264 9.39 9.28 -11.32
C TYR A 264 8.32 8.86 -12.34
N THR A 265 8.11 7.55 -12.47
CA THR A 265 7.17 7.01 -13.45
C THR A 265 5.86 6.62 -12.77
N ILE A 266 4.75 6.95 -13.42
CA ILE A 266 3.41 6.40 -13.11
C ILE A 266 2.84 5.93 -14.44
N ARG A 267 2.49 4.64 -14.55
CA ARG A 267 2.12 4.02 -15.84
C ARG A 267 3.23 4.24 -16.88
N ASN A 268 2.89 4.80 -18.05
CA ASN A 268 3.84 5.07 -19.14
C ASN A 268 4.24 6.55 -19.25
N SER A 269 3.91 7.37 -18.26
CA SER A 269 4.29 8.80 -18.23
C SER A 269 5.41 9.04 -17.23
N LEU A 270 6.37 9.88 -17.61
CA LEU A 270 7.43 10.35 -16.71
C LEU A 270 7.02 11.65 -16.05
N TYR A 271 7.10 11.73 -14.74
CA TYR A 271 6.71 12.90 -13.96
C TYR A 271 7.95 13.58 -13.38
N LEU A 272 7.98 14.92 -13.44
CA LEU A 272 9.06 15.76 -12.92
C LEU A 272 8.56 16.57 -11.72
N ASN A 273 9.04 16.20 -10.53
CA ASN A 273 8.82 16.92 -9.29
C ASN A 273 9.95 17.92 -9.08
N ILE A 274 9.74 19.16 -9.53
CA ILE A 274 10.81 20.17 -9.59
C ILE A 274 10.75 21.21 -8.47
N THR A 275 9.73 21.20 -7.61
CA THR A 275 9.60 22.16 -6.52
C THR A 275 8.65 21.69 -5.42
N ASN A 276 8.93 22.07 -4.17
CA ASN A 276 7.99 21.95 -3.06
C ASN A 276 7.12 23.21 -2.88
N ARG A 277 7.44 24.33 -3.54
CA ARG A 277 6.69 25.59 -3.41
C ARG A 277 5.38 25.48 -4.19
N CYS A 278 4.29 25.99 -3.64
CA CYS A 278 2.99 26.03 -4.31
C CYS A 278 2.30 27.35 -3.97
N THR A 279 1.47 27.87 -4.88
CA THR A 279 0.69 29.07 -4.60
C THR A 279 -0.53 28.77 -3.73
N ASN A 280 -1.05 27.55 -3.82
CA ASN A 280 -2.16 27.05 -3.00
C ASN A 280 -1.67 26.43 -1.68
N ILE A 281 -2.50 26.55 -0.63
CA ILE A 281 -2.31 25.92 0.68
C ILE A 281 -3.45 24.91 0.96
N CYS A 282 -3.65 23.95 0.06
CA CYS A 282 -4.83 23.08 0.09
C CYS A 282 -5.00 22.32 1.42
N THR A 283 -6.24 22.17 1.86
CA THR A 283 -6.58 21.43 3.10
C THR A 283 -6.31 19.93 2.98
N PHE A 284 -6.42 19.39 1.76
CA PHE A 284 -6.20 17.98 1.43
C PHE A 284 -4.78 17.68 0.90
N CYS A 285 -3.86 18.65 0.94
CA CYS A 285 -2.52 18.47 0.38
C CYS A 285 -1.73 17.42 1.17
N ALA A 286 -1.24 16.37 0.52
CA ALA A 286 -0.45 15.32 1.19
C ALA A 286 0.92 15.82 1.74
N LYS A 287 1.37 17.04 1.40
CA LYS A 287 2.49 17.73 2.09
C LYS A 287 2.25 17.93 3.59
N ARG A 288 0.98 17.91 4.03
CA ARG A 288 0.63 18.08 5.46
C ARG A 288 0.85 16.80 6.28
N GLY A 289 1.16 15.67 5.63
CA GLY A 289 1.30 14.36 6.29
C GLY A 289 2.54 13.59 5.85
N ASP A 290 2.47 12.89 4.71
CA ASP A 290 3.45 11.85 4.35
C ASP A 290 4.28 12.15 3.08
N PHE A 291 3.99 13.20 2.32
CA PHE A 291 4.71 13.56 1.07
C PHE A 291 4.83 12.42 0.04
N HIS A 292 3.91 11.47 0.01
CA HIS A 292 3.94 10.42 -1.01
C HIS A 292 2.80 10.51 -2.00
N VAL A 293 3.11 10.19 -3.25
CA VAL A 293 2.13 10.08 -4.33
C VAL A 293 2.34 8.77 -5.04
N LYS A 294 1.28 7.94 -5.10
CA LYS A 294 1.27 6.68 -5.82
C LYS A 294 2.45 5.76 -5.49
N GLY A 295 3.00 5.84 -4.27
CA GLY A 295 4.15 5.04 -3.83
C GLY A 295 5.53 5.69 -3.97
N HIS A 296 5.62 6.92 -4.45
CA HIS A 296 6.89 7.68 -4.55
C HIS A 296 6.95 8.74 -3.46
N PHE A 297 8.10 8.87 -2.79
CA PHE A 297 8.36 9.96 -1.84
C PHE A 297 8.84 11.20 -2.59
N LEU A 298 8.07 12.29 -2.50
CA LEU A 298 8.25 13.47 -3.34
C LEU A 298 8.66 14.71 -2.55
N LYS A 299 9.08 14.57 -1.28
CA LYS A 299 9.63 15.70 -0.52
C LYS A 299 11.05 16.01 -1.01
N LEU A 300 11.19 17.09 -1.76
CA LEU A 300 12.52 17.53 -2.20
C LEU A 300 13.30 18.15 -1.04
N PRO A 301 14.62 17.92 -0.91
CA PRO A 301 15.46 18.59 0.08
C PRO A 301 15.78 20.04 -0.31
N GLY A 302 15.60 20.39 -1.59
CA GLY A 302 15.82 21.71 -2.17
C GLY A 302 15.26 21.77 -3.60
N GLU A 303 15.47 22.89 -4.29
CA GLU A 303 15.05 23.05 -5.69
C GLU A 303 16.08 22.38 -6.62
N PRO A 304 15.77 21.27 -7.32
CA PRO A 304 16.73 20.59 -8.18
C PRO A 304 17.13 21.45 -9.39
N GLY A 305 18.39 21.37 -9.81
CA GLY A 305 18.90 22.06 -10.99
C GLY A 305 18.45 21.41 -12.31
N VAL A 306 18.54 22.15 -13.42
CA VAL A 306 18.18 21.64 -14.77
C VAL A 306 19.01 20.41 -15.14
N GLU A 307 20.33 20.46 -14.92
CA GLU A 307 21.23 19.33 -15.23
C GLU A 307 20.86 18.06 -14.45
N GLN A 308 20.56 18.20 -13.16
CA GLN A 308 20.11 17.10 -12.32
C GLN A 308 18.82 16.47 -12.86
N ILE A 309 17.83 17.30 -13.19
CA ILE A 309 16.55 16.84 -13.74
C ILE A 309 16.76 16.09 -15.05
N ILE A 310 17.55 16.64 -15.97
CA ILE A 310 17.81 16.02 -17.28
C ILE A 310 18.58 14.70 -17.13
N ALA A 311 19.51 14.60 -16.19
CA ALA A 311 20.23 13.37 -15.90
C ALA A 311 19.28 12.25 -15.40
N GLU A 312 18.30 12.59 -14.56
CA GLU A 312 17.31 11.63 -14.05
C GLU A 312 16.26 11.21 -15.10
N VAL A 313 16.02 12.03 -16.13
CA VAL A 313 15.04 11.70 -17.19
C VAL A 313 15.50 10.56 -18.10
N GLY A 314 16.80 10.47 -18.41
CA GLY A 314 17.31 9.50 -19.38
C GLY A 314 16.78 9.73 -20.80
N ASP A 315 16.20 8.70 -21.42
CA ASP A 315 15.57 8.77 -22.75
C ASP A 315 14.07 9.10 -22.62
N PRO A 316 13.65 10.34 -22.95
CA PRO A 316 12.25 10.73 -22.82
C PRO A 316 11.32 10.06 -23.84
N LYS A 317 11.83 9.43 -24.91
CA LYS A 317 11.01 8.71 -25.90
C LYS A 317 10.47 7.38 -25.40
N ALA A 318 11.02 6.88 -24.28
CA ALA A 318 10.52 5.67 -23.62
C ALA A 318 9.14 5.87 -22.97
N PHE A 319 8.64 7.11 -22.93
CA PHE A 319 7.41 7.49 -22.25
C PHE A 319 6.40 8.12 -23.22
N ASP A 320 5.11 7.96 -22.93
CA ASP A 320 4.02 8.57 -23.71
C ASP A 320 4.06 10.11 -23.61
N GLU A 321 4.48 10.62 -22.46
CA GLU A 321 4.69 12.04 -22.19
C GLU A 321 5.62 12.25 -20.97
N VAL A 322 6.22 13.43 -20.91
CA VAL A 322 6.88 13.98 -19.73
C VAL A 322 5.98 15.06 -19.11
N VAL A 323 5.69 14.93 -17.83
CA VAL A 323 4.73 15.76 -17.11
C VAL A 323 5.44 16.52 -16.00
N PHE A 324 5.47 17.85 -16.08
CA PHE A 324 5.83 18.68 -14.93
C PHE A 324 4.69 18.60 -13.92
N CYS A 325 4.92 17.86 -12.85
CA CYS A 325 3.91 17.56 -11.84
C CYS A 325 4.61 17.01 -10.61
N GLY A 326 4.24 17.56 -9.46
CA GLY A 326 4.78 17.17 -8.17
C GLY A 326 3.93 17.76 -7.07
N PHE A 327 4.53 17.94 -5.90
CA PHE A 327 3.84 18.54 -4.77
C PHE A 327 3.74 20.07 -4.91
N GLY A 328 4.70 20.70 -5.57
CA GLY A 328 4.70 22.14 -5.85
C GLY A 328 4.03 22.54 -7.17
N GLU A 329 3.90 23.84 -7.36
CA GLU A 329 3.46 24.48 -8.61
C GLU A 329 4.67 24.66 -9.53
N PRO A 330 4.80 23.88 -10.62
CA PRO A 330 5.98 23.91 -11.48
C PRO A 330 6.22 25.28 -12.11
N LEU A 331 5.16 26.03 -12.43
CA LEU A 331 5.30 27.32 -13.11
C LEU A 331 5.81 28.45 -12.19
N LEU A 332 6.01 28.19 -10.89
CA LEU A 332 6.85 29.05 -10.04
C LEU A 332 8.31 29.05 -10.48
N ARG A 333 8.73 28.05 -11.25
CA ARG A 333 10.05 27.88 -11.86
C ARG A 333 9.98 27.99 -13.38
N LEU A 334 9.28 29.01 -13.87
CA LEU A 334 9.03 29.22 -15.30
C LEU A 334 10.31 29.18 -16.17
N PRO A 335 11.44 29.81 -15.79
CA PRO A 335 12.68 29.71 -16.57
C PRO A 335 13.15 28.26 -16.73
N GLU A 336 13.19 27.50 -15.64
CA GLU A 336 13.64 26.11 -15.66
C GLU A 336 12.67 25.18 -16.38
N VAL A 337 11.35 25.40 -16.22
CA VAL A 337 10.34 24.66 -17.01
C VAL A 337 10.58 24.88 -18.50
N LYS A 338 10.83 26.12 -18.95
CA LYS A 338 11.09 26.42 -20.37
C LYS A 338 12.37 25.75 -20.86
N GLU A 339 13.44 25.81 -20.07
CA GLU A 339 14.74 25.23 -20.42
C GLU A 339 14.67 23.70 -20.51
N ILE A 340 14.15 23.05 -19.46
CA ILE A 340 13.97 21.59 -19.44
C ILE A 340 13.04 21.17 -20.59
N ALA A 341 11.94 21.90 -20.81
CA ALA A 341 11.02 21.59 -21.89
C ALA A 341 11.71 21.66 -23.25
N ALA A 342 12.50 22.70 -23.53
CA ALA A 342 13.24 22.82 -24.77
C ALA A 342 14.19 21.63 -25.00
N LEU A 343 14.95 21.25 -23.97
CA LEU A 343 15.89 20.11 -24.01
C LEU A 343 15.16 18.79 -24.27
N LEU A 344 14.01 18.57 -23.66
CA LEU A 344 13.22 17.35 -23.83
C LEU A 344 12.48 17.33 -25.18
N LYS A 345 11.97 18.47 -25.65
CA LYS A 345 11.36 18.59 -27.00
C LYS A 345 12.38 18.33 -28.09
N ALA A 346 13.63 18.80 -27.94
CA ALA A 346 14.71 18.48 -28.87
C ALA A 346 14.99 16.96 -28.95
N LYS A 347 14.69 16.22 -27.88
CA LYS A 347 14.73 14.75 -27.84
C LYS A 347 13.41 14.08 -28.25
N GLY A 348 12.41 14.83 -28.72
CA GLY A 348 11.14 14.30 -29.20
C GLY A 348 10.10 13.98 -28.13
N ALA A 349 10.26 14.48 -26.91
CA ALA A 349 9.26 14.30 -25.85
C ALA A 349 7.95 15.03 -26.17
N ARG A 350 6.83 14.47 -25.71
CA ARG A 350 5.58 15.21 -25.53
C ARG A 350 5.55 15.78 -24.11
N ILE A 351 5.21 17.06 -23.94
CA ILE A 351 5.31 17.75 -22.66
C ILE A 351 3.96 18.24 -22.18
N ARG A 352 3.64 17.90 -20.93
CA ARG A 352 2.49 18.44 -20.22
C ARG A 352 2.93 19.14 -18.93
N VAL A 353 2.23 20.21 -18.55
CA VAL A 353 2.38 20.83 -17.23
C VAL A 353 1.07 20.71 -16.47
N ASN A 354 1.14 20.11 -15.28
CA ASN A 354 0.05 20.19 -14.31
C ASN A 354 0.27 21.43 -13.45
N THR A 355 -0.76 22.27 -13.34
CA THR A 355 -0.68 23.57 -12.67
C THR A 355 -1.93 23.87 -11.84
N ASP A 356 -1.79 24.73 -10.84
CA ASP A 356 -2.88 25.39 -10.12
C ASP A 356 -3.52 26.55 -10.92
N GLY A 357 -2.94 26.93 -12.05
CA GLY A 357 -3.50 27.93 -12.97
C GLY A 357 -3.19 29.38 -12.58
N LEU A 358 -2.40 29.62 -11.52
CA LEU A 358 -2.15 30.96 -10.98
C LEU A 358 -0.87 31.63 -11.53
N ALA A 359 -0.20 31.00 -12.49
CA ALA A 359 1.10 31.45 -13.01
C ALA A 359 1.09 32.88 -13.58
N ASN A 360 0.04 33.29 -14.30
CA ASN A 360 -0.05 34.66 -14.82
C ASN A 360 -0.09 35.71 -13.69
N LEU A 361 -0.78 35.40 -12.58
CA LEU A 361 -0.84 36.26 -11.40
C LEU A 361 0.50 36.28 -10.65
N VAL A 362 1.20 35.14 -10.60
CA VAL A 362 2.57 35.04 -10.04
C VAL A 362 3.54 35.93 -10.80
N HIS A 363 3.54 35.85 -12.12
CA HIS A 363 4.51 36.55 -12.97
C HIS A 363 4.07 37.97 -13.38
N GLY A 364 2.84 38.37 -13.04
CA GLY A 364 2.28 39.68 -13.38
C GLY A 364 2.09 39.91 -14.88
N ARG A 365 2.09 38.86 -15.70
CA ARG A 365 2.00 38.91 -17.17
C ARG A 365 1.45 37.61 -17.76
N ASN A 366 1.01 37.65 -19.01
CA ASN A 366 0.57 36.44 -19.72
C ASN A 366 1.77 35.60 -20.15
N ILE A 367 1.96 34.43 -19.52
CA ILE A 367 3.09 33.54 -19.80
C ILE A 367 2.80 32.49 -20.88
N LEU A 368 1.55 32.35 -21.31
CA LEU A 368 1.16 31.31 -22.29
C LEU A 368 1.93 31.40 -23.62
N PRO A 369 2.15 32.61 -24.20
CA PRO A 369 2.96 32.72 -25.42
C PRO A 369 4.40 32.24 -25.25
N GLU A 370 4.95 32.28 -24.03
CA GLU A 370 6.31 31.82 -23.74
C GLU A 370 6.44 30.30 -23.65
N LEU A 371 5.32 29.60 -23.46
CA LEU A 371 5.26 28.14 -23.41
C LEU A 371 4.93 27.53 -24.78
N ALA A 372 4.55 28.36 -25.77
CA ALA A 372 4.22 27.91 -27.11
C ALA A 372 5.42 27.19 -27.76
N GLY A 373 5.18 25.99 -28.30
CA GLY A 373 6.21 25.14 -28.89
C GLY A 373 7.05 24.34 -27.87
N LEU A 374 6.99 24.69 -26.58
CA LEU A 374 7.68 24.01 -25.49
C LEU A 374 6.76 23.03 -24.74
N VAL A 375 5.51 23.43 -24.53
CA VAL A 375 4.50 22.66 -23.78
C VAL A 375 3.35 22.30 -24.71
N ASP A 376 3.02 21.01 -24.81
CA ASP A 376 1.97 20.48 -25.68
C ASP A 376 0.59 20.48 -25.00
N ALA A 377 0.55 20.44 -23.67
CA ALA A 377 -0.70 20.47 -22.90
C ALA A 377 -0.54 21.13 -21.53
N LEU A 378 -1.58 21.85 -21.10
CA LEU A 378 -1.74 22.31 -19.71
C LEU A 378 -2.90 21.56 -19.07
N SER A 379 -2.70 21.07 -17.86
CA SER A 379 -3.75 20.46 -17.04
C SER A 379 -3.91 21.26 -15.77
N VAL A 380 -5.06 21.91 -15.61
CA VAL A 380 -5.36 22.76 -14.45
C VAL A 380 -6.10 21.93 -13.41
N SER A 381 -5.55 21.85 -12.19
CA SER A 381 -6.11 21.04 -11.10
C SER A 381 -7.21 21.78 -10.35
N LEU A 382 -8.44 21.72 -10.88
CA LEU A 382 -9.64 22.24 -10.22
C LEU A 382 -10.24 21.18 -9.29
N ASN A 383 -9.96 21.28 -7.99
CA ASN A 383 -10.37 20.30 -6.99
C ASN A 383 -11.70 20.63 -6.29
N ALA A 384 -12.54 21.46 -6.90
CA ALA A 384 -13.81 21.91 -6.33
C ALA A 384 -14.89 22.06 -7.41
N PRO A 385 -16.18 21.87 -7.06
CA PRO A 385 -17.30 22.03 -8.00
C PRO A 385 -17.63 23.51 -8.31
N ASP A 386 -17.19 24.44 -7.45
CA ASP A 386 -17.49 25.86 -7.57
C ASP A 386 -16.37 26.71 -6.95
N ALA A 387 -16.39 28.01 -7.24
CA ALA A 387 -15.37 28.97 -6.82
C ALA A 387 -15.32 29.17 -5.30
N GLU A 388 -16.48 29.19 -4.63
CA GLU A 388 -16.56 29.37 -3.18
C GLU A 388 -15.90 28.20 -2.44
N THR A 389 -16.23 26.98 -2.86
CA THR A 389 -15.62 25.75 -2.35
C THR A 389 -14.14 25.73 -2.66
N TYR A 390 -13.71 26.11 -3.88
CA TYR A 390 -12.29 26.20 -4.24
C TYR A 390 -11.53 27.14 -3.31
N ALA A 391 -12.00 28.37 -3.10
CA ALA A 391 -11.36 29.35 -2.21
C ALA A 391 -11.23 28.83 -0.78
N ARG A 392 -12.22 28.08 -0.29
CA ARG A 392 -12.20 27.46 1.05
C ARG A 392 -11.18 26.33 1.18
N ILE A 393 -11.08 25.44 0.19
CA ILE A 393 -10.27 24.21 0.30
C ILE A 393 -8.87 24.33 -0.35
N CYS A 394 -8.68 25.31 -1.24
CA CYS A 394 -7.44 25.64 -1.93
C CYS A 394 -7.08 27.14 -1.73
N PRO A 395 -6.97 27.63 -0.49
CA PRO A 395 -6.70 29.03 -0.24
C PRO A 395 -5.35 29.44 -0.83
N ASN A 396 -5.30 30.63 -1.42
CA ASN A 396 -4.11 31.21 -2.03
C ASN A 396 -4.09 32.73 -1.80
N ARG A 397 -2.96 33.39 -2.09
CA ARG A 397 -2.79 34.83 -1.81
C ARG A 397 -3.51 35.76 -2.79
N TYR A 398 -4.08 35.24 -3.87
CA TYR A 398 -4.71 36.02 -4.93
C TYR A 398 -6.24 36.07 -4.83
N GLY A 399 -6.83 35.41 -3.82
CA GLY A 399 -8.28 35.23 -3.68
C GLY A 399 -8.67 33.85 -4.14
#